data_AF-A0A9P0A767-F1
#
_entry.id   AF-A0A9P0A767-F1
#
_cell.length_a   1.000
_cell.length_b   1.000
_cell.length_c   1.000
_cell.angle_alpha   90.00
_cell.angle_beta   90.00
_cell.angle_gamma   90.00
#
_symmetry.space_group_name_H-M   'P 1'
#
loop_
_entity.id
_entity.type
_entity.pdbx_description
1 polymer ?
#
loop_
_entity_poly.entity_id
_entity_poly.type
_entity_poly.pdbx_seq_one_letter_code
_entity_poly.pdbx_strand_id
1 'polypeptide(L)'
;MHVPAYVLRGQGVELWCEYDMESDSLYSVTWYKDNEEFYRFSPRSHQTQRTYPADGIRVETRYSDSKKVYIKNLPLIASGVYKCEISAEAPTFSSVHGESRMEIIALPRERPQIAGDRDRHYKMGDVISLNCTSGRSSPAQALQWFLNDKEVRPVWFETANHTHGLMTSTSSLNVKAQESHFINGRMLVTCKAAMPRRLADLGASDSAHQQHRKAPLETSIYLRGSADSPRQRTALCVSLALAWLILKLTHISCL
;
A
#
# COMPACT_ATOMS: atom_id res chain seq x y z
N MET A 1 3.59 -24.48 -15.94
CA MET A 1 4.39 -23.24 -15.77
C MET A 1 3.99 -22.55 -14.48
N HIS A 2 4.96 -22.08 -13.71
CA HIS A 2 4.75 -21.32 -12.49
C HIS A 2 5.66 -20.09 -12.48
N VAL A 3 5.03 -18.92 -12.40
CA VAL A 3 5.65 -17.60 -12.23
C VAL A 3 4.88 -16.94 -11.10
N PRO A 4 5.54 -16.54 -10.01
CA PRO A 4 4.86 -15.85 -8.92
C PRO A 4 4.17 -14.58 -9.42
N ALA A 5 2.91 -14.40 -9.02
CA ALA A 5 2.17 -13.19 -9.38
C ALA A 5 2.81 -11.92 -8.81
N TYR A 6 3.47 -12.05 -7.65
CA TYR A 6 4.09 -10.93 -6.95
C TYR A 6 5.44 -11.29 -6.36
N VAL A 7 6.40 -10.36 -6.44
CA VAL A 7 7.71 -10.48 -5.78
C VAL A 7 8.12 -9.14 -5.20
N LEU A 8 8.77 -9.14 -4.04
CA LEU A 8 9.27 -7.88 -3.47
C LEU A 8 10.50 -7.38 -4.22
N ARG A 9 10.54 -6.08 -4.47
CA ARG A 9 11.68 -5.39 -5.09
C ARG A 9 12.99 -5.76 -4.38
N GLY A 10 13.99 -6.12 -5.18
CA GLY A 10 15.34 -6.49 -4.72
C GLY A 10 15.48 -7.95 -4.33
N GLN A 11 14.39 -8.72 -4.24
CA GLN A 11 14.46 -10.17 -4.07
C GLN A 11 14.83 -10.89 -5.38
N GLY A 12 15.21 -12.15 -5.26
CA GLY A 12 15.29 -13.07 -6.40
C GLY A 12 14.02 -13.90 -6.52
N VAL A 13 13.82 -14.50 -7.70
CA VAL A 13 12.68 -15.37 -7.99
C VAL A 13 13.12 -16.58 -8.80
N GLU A 14 12.47 -17.72 -8.57
CA GLU A 14 12.56 -18.90 -9.42
C GLU A 14 11.32 -18.97 -10.31
N LEU A 15 11.55 -19.08 -11.61
CA LEU A 15 10.51 -19.33 -12.61
C LEU A 15 10.58 -20.80 -13.02
N TRP A 16 9.44 -21.47 -13.06
CA TRP A 16 9.37 -22.90 -13.36
C TRP A 16 8.57 -23.16 -14.64
N CYS A 17 9.14 -23.97 -15.51
CA CYS A 17 8.53 -24.47 -16.72
C CYS A 17 8.62 -25.99 -16.74
N GLU A 18 7.58 -26.62 -16.21
CA GLU A 18 7.39 -28.05 -16.31
C GLU A 18 6.81 -28.42 -17.67
N TYR A 19 7.39 -29.44 -18.29
CA TYR A 19 6.98 -30.01 -19.57
C TYR A 19 7.30 -31.51 -19.58
N ASP A 20 6.56 -32.23 -20.41
CA ASP A 20 6.82 -33.60 -20.82
C ASP A 20 6.97 -33.59 -22.34
N MET A 21 8.04 -34.21 -22.85
CA MET A 21 8.28 -34.27 -24.30
C MET A 21 7.56 -35.45 -24.95
N GLU A 22 6.92 -36.33 -24.18
CA GLU A 22 6.28 -37.55 -24.67
C GLU A 22 7.24 -38.37 -25.57
N SER A 23 7.00 -38.42 -26.88
CA SER A 23 7.86 -39.09 -27.86
C SER A 23 8.87 -38.18 -28.56
N ASP A 24 8.77 -36.87 -28.40
CA ASP A 24 9.63 -35.89 -29.05
C ASP A 24 10.96 -35.70 -28.31
N SER A 25 11.92 -35.08 -28.99
CA SER A 25 13.19 -34.67 -28.35
C SER A 25 13.26 -33.15 -28.23
N LEU A 26 13.72 -32.66 -27.08
CA LEU A 26 13.77 -31.23 -26.80
C LEU A 26 14.80 -30.53 -27.70
N TYR A 27 14.35 -29.51 -28.43
CA TYR A 27 15.22 -28.57 -29.13
C TYR A 27 15.63 -27.41 -28.21
N SER A 28 14.66 -26.75 -27.58
CA SER A 28 14.95 -25.66 -26.64
C SER A 28 13.83 -25.36 -25.66
N VAL A 29 14.22 -24.78 -24.52
CA VAL A 29 13.32 -24.06 -23.60
C VAL A 29 13.73 -22.60 -23.63
N THR A 30 12.82 -21.72 -24.03
CA THR A 30 13.08 -20.29 -24.17
C THR A 30 12.15 -19.48 -23.27
N TRP A 31 12.74 -18.57 -22.51
CA TRP A 31 12.01 -17.66 -21.64
C TRP A 31 12.05 -16.23 -22.17
N TYR A 32 10.89 -15.58 -22.10
CA TYR A 32 10.68 -14.21 -22.54
C TYR A 32 10.06 -13.37 -21.42
N LYS A 33 10.39 -12.07 -21.40
CA LYS A 33 9.69 -11.03 -20.64
C LYS A 33 9.20 -10.00 -21.65
N ASP A 34 7.88 -9.75 -21.67
CA ASP A 34 7.24 -8.80 -22.58
C ASP A 34 7.66 -8.99 -24.05
N ASN A 35 7.75 -10.26 -24.47
CA ASN A 35 8.21 -10.72 -25.79
C ASN A 35 9.71 -10.57 -26.09
N GLU A 36 10.52 -10.12 -25.14
CA GLU A 36 11.97 -10.10 -25.26
C GLU A 36 12.56 -11.38 -24.64
N GLU A 37 13.30 -12.15 -25.45
CA GLU A 37 14.00 -13.34 -24.98
C GLU A 37 15.09 -12.93 -23.99
N PHE A 38 15.14 -13.59 -22.83
CA PHE A 38 16.19 -13.33 -21.83
C PHE A 38 16.98 -14.57 -21.44
N TYR A 39 16.46 -15.77 -21.72
CA TYR A 39 17.13 -17.03 -21.43
C TYR A 39 16.70 -18.14 -22.40
N ARG A 40 17.66 -18.97 -22.82
CA ARG A 40 17.42 -20.18 -23.60
C ARG A 40 18.29 -21.33 -23.11
N PHE A 41 17.65 -22.49 -22.93
CA PHE A 41 18.31 -23.78 -22.74
C PHE A 41 18.22 -24.61 -24.03
N SER A 42 19.34 -25.13 -24.53
CA SER A 42 19.42 -25.98 -25.73
C SER A 42 20.35 -27.17 -25.48
N PRO A 43 19.81 -28.38 -25.22
CA PRO A 43 20.62 -29.52 -24.74
C PRO A 43 21.70 -29.99 -25.73
N ARG A 44 21.46 -29.83 -27.04
CA ARG A 44 22.38 -30.26 -28.11
C ARG A 44 23.37 -29.18 -28.54
N SER A 45 23.28 -27.97 -27.99
CA SER A 45 24.18 -26.85 -28.31
C SER A 45 25.49 -26.97 -27.52
N HIS A 46 26.61 -26.55 -28.13
CA HIS A 46 27.88 -26.39 -27.42
C HIS A 46 27.75 -25.44 -26.21
N GLN A 47 26.90 -24.43 -26.32
CA GLN A 47 26.51 -23.58 -25.21
C GLN A 47 25.07 -23.91 -24.83
N THR A 48 24.92 -24.76 -23.80
CA THR A 48 23.62 -25.30 -23.37
C THR A 48 22.72 -24.24 -22.74
N GLN A 49 23.29 -23.23 -22.10
CA GLN A 49 22.56 -22.09 -21.52
C GLN A 49 23.03 -20.78 -22.15
N ARG A 50 22.08 -20.00 -22.68
CA ARG A 50 22.31 -18.66 -23.21
C ARG A 50 21.42 -17.65 -22.51
N THR A 51 21.96 -16.47 -22.26
CA THR A 51 21.24 -15.34 -21.65
C THR A 51 21.32 -14.14 -22.58
N TYR A 52 20.26 -13.37 -22.63
CA TYR A 52 20.15 -12.17 -23.44
C TYR A 52 19.78 -10.98 -22.54
N PRO A 53 20.24 -9.76 -22.86
CA PRO A 53 19.82 -8.56 -22.14
C PRO A 53 18.31 -8.38 -22.25
N ALA A 54 17.64 -8.13 -21.12
CA ALA A 54 16.25 -7.71 -21.06
C ALA A 54 16.06 -6.80 -19.84
N ASP A 55 15.16 -5.83 -19.94
CA ASP A 55 15.02 -4.79 -18.92
C ASP A 55 14.69 -5.35 -17.53
N GLY A 56 15.58 -5.06 -16.58
CA GLY A 56 15.46 -5.49 -15.19
C GLY A 56 15.70 -6.98 -14.95
N ILE A 57 16.12 -7.73 -15.96
CA ILE A 57 16.39 -9.17 -15.85
C ILE A 57 17.88 -9.43 -15.63
N ARG A 58 18.17 -10.15 -14.55
CA ARG A 58 19.52 -10.63 -14.22
C ARG A 58 19.46 -12.11 -13.89
N VAL A 59 19.60 -12.95 -14.92
CA VAL A 59 19.64 -14.41 -14.77
C VAL A 59 20.93 -14.84 -14.08
N GLU A 60 20.84 -15.82 -13.20
CA GLU A 60 21.98 -16.52 -12.63
C GLU A 60 22.02 -17.96 -13.18
N THR A 61 22.82 -18.14 -14.22
CA THR A 61 22.98 -19.40 -14.97
C THR A 61 23.36 -20.58 -14.07
N ARG A 62 24.11 -20.34 -12.99
CA ARG A 62 24.51 -21.40 -12.03
C ARG A 62 23.34 -22.03 -11.28
N TYR A 63 22.22 -21.30 -11.15
CA TYR A 63 21.01 -21.77 -10.49
C TYR A 63 19.85 -21.94 -11.49
N SER A 64 20.17 -22.01 -12.79
CA SER A 64 19.20 -22.17 -13.86
C SER A 64 19.52 -23.41 -14.69
N ASP A 65 18.48 -24.00 -15.27
CA ASP A 65 18.56 -25.21 -16.09
C ASP A 65 17.42 -25.22 -17.13
N SER A 66 17.07 -26.40 -17.64
CA SER A 66 16.01 -26.57 -18.64
C SER A 66 14.60 -26.31 -18.13
N LYS A 67 14.36 -26.44 -16.82
CA LYS A 67 13.02 -26.33 -16.20
C LYS A 67 12.91 -25.11 -15.30
N LYS A 68 14.03 -24.63 -14.75
CA LYS A 68 14.06 -23.54 -13.78
C LYS A 68 14.96 -22.40 -14.23
N VAL A 69 14.50 -21.17 -14.06
CA VAL A 69 15.33 -19.97 -14.23
C VAL A 69 15.31 -19.13 -12.97
N TYR A 70 16.49 -18.84 -12.42
CA TYR A 70 16.65 -17.96 -11.27
C TYR A 70 17.06 -16.56 -11.70
N ILE A 71 16.27 -15.56 -11.32
CA ILE A 71 16.53 -14.13 -11.58
C ILE A 71 16.81 -13.45 -10.25
N LYS A 72 17.94 -12.73 -10.13
CA LYS A 72 18.35 -12.07 -8.88
C LYS A 72 18.15 -10.56 -8.92
N ASN A 73 17.83 -9.99 -7.75
CA ASN A 73 17.74 -8.55 -7.52
C ASN A 73 16.76 -7.84 -8.48
N LEU A 74 15.48 -8.20 -8.39
CA LEU A 74 14.42 -7.70 -9.27
C LEU A 74 14.11 -6.21 -9.02
N PRO A 75 14.34 -5.31 -10.00
CA PRO A 75 13.84 -3.94 -9.96
C PRO A 75 12.36 -3.88 -10.34
N LEU A 76 11.72 -2.72 -10.14
CA LEU A 76 10.29 -2.54 -10.48
C LEU A 76 9.98 -2.75 -11.97
N ILE A 77 10.92 -2.41 -12.86
CA ILE A 77 10.80 -2.60 -14.31
C ILE A 77 10.79 -4.08 -14.73
N ALA A 78 11.16 -5.01 -13.82
CA ALA A 78 11.04 -6.44 -14.07
C ALA A 78 9.57 -6.92 -14.03
N SER A 79 8.61 -6.07 -13.66
CA SER A 79 7.18 -6.38 -13.81
C SER A 79 6.83 -6.55 -15.29
N GLY A 80 6.00 -7.53 -15.63
CA GLY A 80 5.66 -7.83 -17.01
C GLY A 80 4.99 -9.19 -17.20
N VAL A 81 4.76 -9.54 -18.46
CA VAL A 81 4.32 -10.89 -18.86
C VAL A 81 5.54 -11.75 -19.13
N TYR A 82 5.61 -12.88 -18.46
CA TYR A 82 6.64 -13.89 -18.65
C TYR A 82 6.07 -15.01 -19.49
N LYS A 83 6.82 -15.47 -20.49
CA LYS A 83 6.45 -16.60 -21.34
C LYS A 83 7.54 -17.66 -21.26
N CYS A 84 7.14 -18.91 -21.07
CA CYS A 84 8.01 -20.06 -21.33
C CYS A 84 7.53 -20.75 -22.61
N GLU A 85 8.44 -20.98 -23.54
CA GLU A 85 8.21 -21.68 -24.81
C GLU A 85 9.10 -22.94 -24.87
N ILE A 86 8.48 -24.09 -25.12
CA ILE A 86 9.12 -25.39 -25.29
C ILE A 86 9.01 -25.77 -26.74
N SER A 87 10.16 -26.02 -27.38
CA SER A 87 10.24 -26.37 -28.79
C SER A 87 10.83 -27.77 -28.95
N ALA A 88 10.15 -28.60 -29.73
CA ALA A 88 10.60 -29.92 -30.13
C ALA A 88 11.57 -29.83 -31.33
N GLU A 89 12.42 -30.84 -31.43
CA GLU A 89 13.35 -31.03 -32.54
C GLU A 89 12.64 -31.56 -33.79
N ALA A 90 13.38 -31.65 -34.90
CA ALA A 90 12.97 -32.46 -36.04
C ALA A 90 12.50 -33.87 -35.60
N PRO A 91 11.42 -34.41 -36.19
CA PRO A 91 10.72 -33.92 -37.37
C PRO A 91 9.52 -33.01 -37.09
N THR A 92 9.03 -32.95 -35.84
CA THR A 92 7.77 -32.28 -35.52
C THR A 92 7.91 -30.76 -35.53
N PHE A 93 9.05 -30.24 -35.04
CA PHE A 93 9.33 -28.81 -34.89
C PHE A 93 8.20 -28.05 -34.16
N SER A 94 7.39 -28.74 -33.37
CA SER A 94 6.26 -28.15 -32.68
C SER A 94 6.74 -27.32 -31.49
N SER A 95 6.04 -26.23 -31.20
CA SER A 95 6.26 -25.45 -29.99
C SER A 95 4.97 -25.24 -29.20
N VAL A 96 5.11 -25.28 -27.88
CA VAL A 96 4.04 -24.98 -26.92
C VAL A 96 4.54 -23.94 -25.94
N HIS A 97 3.66 -23.08 -25.46
CA HIS A 97 4.04 -22.05 -24.51
C HIS A 97 2.99 -21.83 -23.43
N GLY A 98 3.43 -21.28 -22.31
CA GLY A 98 2.57 -20.72 -21.28
C GLY A 98 2.98 -19.29 -20.97
N GLU A 99 2.04 -18.49 -20.50
CA GLU A 99 2.27 -17.11 -20.07
C GLU A 99 1.72 -16.87 -18.67
N SER A 100 2.39 -16.00 -17.91
CA SER A 100 1.91 -15.52 -16.62
C SER A 100 2.46 -14.13 -16.34
N ARG A 101 1.70 -13.31 -15.63
CA ARG A 101 2.10 -11.95 -15.26
C ARG A 101 2.73 -11.94 -13.88
N MET A 102 3.89 -11.30 -13.75
CA MET A 102 4.54 -11.02 -12.48
C MET A 102 4.58 -9.51 -12.24
N GLU A 103 4.23 -9.07 -11.03
CA GLU A 103 4.31 -7.69 -10.58
C GLU A 103 5.31 -7.55 -9.43
N ILE A 104 6.25 -6.61 -9.57
CA ILE A 104 7.24 -6.35 -8.53
C ILE A 104 6.71 -5.27 -7.60
N ILE A 105 6.64 -5.59 -6.31
CA ILE A 105 6.08 -4.70 -5.27
C ILE A 105 7.23 -4.03 -4.51
N ALA A 106 7.14 -2.72 -4.32
CA ALA A 106 7.96 -2.01 -3.34
C ALA A 106 7.11 -1.62 -2.14
N LEU A 107 7.38 -2.24 -0.99
CA LEU A 107 6.73 -1.87 0.27
C LEU A 107 7.28 -0.53 0.80
N PRO A 108 6.43 0.30 1.42
CA PRO A 108 6.86 1.52 2.09
C PRO A 108 7.77 1.20 3.27
N ARG A 109 8.81 2.02 3.45
CA ARG A 109 9.72 1.95 4.61
C ARG A 109 9.25 2.80 5.78
N GLU A 110 8.45 3.82 5.50
CA GLU A 110 8.02 4.84 6.44
C GLU A 110 6.51 4.82 6.63
N ARG A 111 6.07 5.19 7.83
CA ARG A 111 4.65 5.40 8.15
C ARG A 111 4.13 6.64 7.41
N PRO A 112 2.82 6.71 7.13
CA PRO A 112 2.23 7.91 6.56
C PRO A 112 2.46 9.12 7.50
N GLN A 113 2.62 10.31 6.96
CA GLN A 113 2.87 11.52 7.74
C GLN A 113 1.65 12.43 7.70
N ILE A 114 1.18 12.86 8.87
CA ILE A 114 0.07 13.82 9.00
C ILE A 114 0.64 15.24 9.21
N ALA A 115 0.34 16.12 8.27
CA ALA A 115 0.66 17.55 8.28
C ALA A 115 -0.59 18.41 8.50
N GLY A 116 -0.41 19.56 9.14
CA GLY A 116 -1.46 20.52 9.49
C GLY A 116 -1.14 21.25 10.80
N ASP A 117 -2.05 22.10 11.25
CA ASP A 117 -1.91 22.88 12.49
C ASP A 117 -2.27 22.02 13.72
N ARG A 118 -1.27 21.33 14.26
CA ARG A 118 -1.46 20.32 15.33
C ARG A 118 -1.57 20.95 16.72
N ASP A 119 -0.97 22.13 16.89
CA ASP A 119 -0.85 22.81 18.19
C ASP A 119 -1.99 23.80 18.43
N ARG A 120 -2.76 24.14 17.39
CA ARG A 120 -3.96 24.97 17.53
C ARG A 120 -5.00 24.32 18.44
N HIS A 121 -5.55 25.17 19.30
CA HIS A 121 -6.73 24.85 20.08
C HIS A 121 -7.99 25.18 19.27
N TYR A 122 -8.70 24.16 18.80
CA TYR A 122 -9.88 24.32 17.96
C TYR A 122 -11.14 24.67 18.76
N LYS A 123 -11.90 25.65 18.27
CA LYS A 123 -13.25 25.96 18.77
C LYS A 123 -14.30 25.20 17.97
N MET A 124 -15.47 24.98 18.55
CA MET A 124 -16.58 24.36 17.83
C MET A 124 -16.95 25.19 16.61
N GLY A 125 -17.11 24.54 15.45
CA GLY A 125 -17.31 25.19 14.16
C GLY A 125 -16.03 25.51 13.39
N ASP A 126 -14.85 25.50 14.03
CA ASP A 126 -13.58 25.66 13.33
C ASP A 126 -13.38 24.55 12.30
N VAL A 127 -12.72 24.89 11.19
CA VAL A 127 -12.40 23.94 10.14
C VAL A 127 -11.03 23.31 10.42
N ILE A 128 -11.01 21.99 10.55
CA ILE A 128 -9.81 21.17 10.72
C ILE A 128 -9.39 20.68 9.33
N SER A 129 -8.27 21.20 8.83
CA SER A 129 -7.68 20.83 7.55
C SER A 129 -6.34 20.12 7.78
N LEU A 130 -6.28 18.83 7.42
CA LEU A 130 -5.09 18.00 7.57
C LEU A 130 -4.77 17.30 6.26
N ASN A 131 -3.48 17.10 6.00
CA ASN A 131 -3.00 16.28 4.90
C ASN A 131 -2.28 15.06 5.46
N CYS A 132 -2.51 13.91 4.87
CA CYS A 132 -1.77 12.69 5.14
C CYS A 132 -1.06 12.25 3.86
N THR A 133 0.24 12.01 3.94
CA THR A 133 1.05 11.53 2.81
C THR A 133 1.64 10.17 3.14
N SER A 134 1.48 9.20 2.26
CA SER A 134 2.02 7.84 2.42
C SER A 134 3.54 7.81 2.25
N GLY A 135 4.15 6.73 2.75
CA GLY A 135 5.51 6.38 2.35
C GLY A 135 5.58 6.04 0.85
N ARG A 136 6.79 6.12 0.28
CA ARG A 136 7.07 5.72 -1.10
C ARG A 136 6.88 4.22 -1.27
N SER A 137 6.05 3.81 -2.22
CA SER A 137 5.68 2.41 -2.46
C SER A 137 5.36 2.16 -3.93
N SER A 138 5.28 0.90 -4.33
CA SER A 138 4.76 0.51 -5.66
C SER A 138 3.99 -0.80 -5.50
N PRO A 139 2.68 -0.83 -5.82
CA PRO A 139 1.85 0.31 -6.22
C PRO A 139 1.62 1.32 -5.08
N ALA A 140 0.98 2.44 -5.42
CA ALA A 140 0.61 3.47 -4.46
C ALA A 140 -0.35 2.94 -3.38
N GLN A 141 -0.22 3.47 -2.16
CA GLN A 141 -1.03 3.06 -1.00
C GLN A 141 -2.39 3.76 -0.97
N ALA A 142 -3.42 3.02 -0.59
CA ALA A 142 -4.70 3.61 -0.21
C ALA A 142 -4.61 4.25 1.18
N LEU A 143 -5.10 5.48 1.31
CA LEU A 143 -5.16 6.22 2.57
C LEU A 143 -6.57 6.25 3.14
N GLN A 144 -6.70 6.02 4.44
CA GLN A 144 -7.96 6.04 5.18
C GLN A 144 -7.83 6.90 6.44
N TRP A 145 -8.85 7.69 6.75
CA TRP A 145 -8.89 8.56 7.91
C TRP A 145 -9.86 8.04 8.96
N PHE A 146 -9.48 8.19 10.23
CA PHE A 146 -10.31 7.85 11.37
C PHE A 146 -10.29 8.99 12.38
N LEU A 147 -11.45 9.34 12.91
CA LEU A 147 -11.64 10.25 14.04
C LEU A 147 -12.17 9.46 15.22
N ASN A 148 -11.38 9.33 16.29
CA ASN A 148 -11.68 8.47 17.44
C ASN A 148 -12.15 7.07 16.98
N ASP A 149 -11.35 6.43 16.12
CA ASP A 149 -11.61 5.10 15.53
C ASP A 149 -12.83 5.00 14.59
N LYS A 150 -13.55 6.10 14.35
CA LYS A 150 -14.63 6.15 13.35
C LYS A 150 -14.08 6.57 11.99
N GLU A 151 -14.25 5.73 10.97
CA GLU A 151 -13.82 6.04 9.61
C GLU A 151 -14.54 7.27 9.06
N VAL A 152 -13.77 8.16 8.43
CA VAL A 152 -14.28 9.35 7.77
C VAL A 152 -13.75 9.42 6.33
N ARG A 153 -14.57 9.98 5.45
CA ARG A 153 -14.20 10.12 4.04
C ARG A 153 -13.24 11.30 3.86
N PRO A 154 -12.15 11.13 3.09
CA PRO A 154 -11.33 12.25 2.69
C PRO A 154 -12.08 13.14 1.69
N VAL A 155 -11.65 14.40 1.61
CA VAL A 155 -12.16 15.37 0.63
C VAL A 155 -11.45 15.24 -0.71
N TRP A 156 -10.17 14.87 -0.68
CA TRP A 156 -9.34 14.79 -1.87
C TRP A 156 -8.25 13.72 -1.74
N PHE A 157 -7.80 13.22 -2.90
CA PHE A 157 -6.76 12.21 -3.05
C PHE A 157 -5.92 12.52 -4.30
N GLU A 158 -4.60 12.40 -4.18
CA GLU A 158 -3.67 12.45 -5.30
C GLU A 158 -2.58 11.40 -5.15
N THR A 159 -2.04 10.96 -6.28
CA THR A 159 -0.85 10.11 -6.34
C THR A 159 0.24 10.83 -7.11
N ALA A 160 1.41 10.94 -6.50
CA ALA A 160 2.60 11.48 -7.13
C ALA A 160 3.59 10.36 -7.46
N ASN A 161 4.09 10.37 -8.70
CA ASN A 161 5.11 9.46 -9.16
C ASN A 161 6.51 10.00 -8.83
N HIS A 162 7.39 9.13 -8.36
CA HIS A 162 8.78 9.40 -8.05
C HIS A 162 9.68 8.61 -8.99
N THR A 163 10.99 8.86 -8.88
CA THR A 163 12.00 8.11 -9.62
C THR A 163 11.88 6.60 -9.39
N HIS A 164 12.25 5.83 -10.42
CA HIS A 164 12.22 4.36 -10.41
C HIS A 164 10.83 3.72 -10.21
N GLY A 165 9.73 4.45 -10.47
CA GLY A 165 8.37 3.88 -10.42
C GLY A 165 7.78 3.75 -9.02
N LEU A 166 8.39 4.42 -8.03
CA LEU A 166 7.80 4.57 -6.69
C LEU A 166 6.74 5.66 -6.70
N MET A 167 5.75 5.54 -5.83
CA MET A 167 4.60 6.42 -5.75
C MET A 167 4.35 6.81 -4.29
N THR A 168 3.84 8.01 -4.07
CA THR A 168 3.26 8.44 -2.80
C THR A 168 1.83 8.86 -3.03
N SER A 169 0.95 8.51 -2.10
CA SER A 169 -0.42 8.99 -2.11
C SER A 169 -0.58 10.08 -1.05
N THR A 170 -1.32 11.12 -1.36
CA THR A 170 -1.67 12.18 -0.41
C THR A 170 -3.19 12.29 -0.34
N SER A 171 -3.72 12.41 0.88
CA SER A 171 -5.14 12.57 1.14
C SER A 171 -5.40 13.73 2.09
N SER A 172 -6.41 14.54 1.77
CA SER A 172 -6.80 15.69 2.58
C SER A 172 -8.09 15.42 3.35
N LEU A 173 -8.07 15.72 4.64
CA LEU A 173 -9.23 15.71 5.52
C LEU A 173 -9.63 17.17 5.81
N ASN A 174 -10.92 17.48 5.60
CA ASN A 174 -11.47 18.79 5.92
C ASN A 174 -12.80 18.61 6.66
N VAL A 175 -12.78 18.81 7.99
CA VAL A 175 -13.92 18.54 8.86
C VAL A 175 -14.18 19.71 9.79
N LYS A 176 -15.45 20.03 10.04
CA LYS A 176 -15.81 21.02 11.07
C LYS A 176 -15.69 20.38 12.46
N ALA A 177 -15.05 21.08 13.38
CA ALA A 177 -14.96 20.72 14.78
C ALA A 177 -16.37 20.68 15.39
N GLN A 178 -16.76 19.52 15.92
CA GLN A 178 -18.04 19.30 16.62
C GLN A 178 -17.76 18.77 18.02
N GLU A 179 -18.65 19.00 18.96
CA GLU A 179 -18.48 18.58 20.36
C GLU A 179 -18.29 17.05 20.47
N SER A 180 -19.04 16.29 19.66
CA SER A 180 -18.94 14.83 19.56
C SER A 180 -17.57 14.31 19.13
N HIS A 181 -16.75 15.14 18.49
CA HIS A 181 -15.41 14.75 18.06
C HIS A 181 -14.37 14.83 19.20
N PHE A 182 -14.64 15.56 20.29
CA PHE A 182 -13.66 15.79 21.36
C PHE A 182 -14.07 15.06 22.64
N ILE A 183 -13.31 14.03 22.99
CA ILE A 183 -13.47 13.27 24.23
C ILE A 183 -12.48 13.83 25.25
N ASN A 184 -12.98 14.40 26.34
CA ASN A 184 -12.17 15.11 27.34
C ASN A 184 -11.26 16.19 26.70
N GLY A 185 -11.82 16.95 25.75
CA GLY A 185 -11.13 18.05 25.06
C GLY A 185 -10.06 17.61 24.04
N ARG A 186 -10.01 16.33 23.69
CA ARG A 186 -9.07 15.80 22.70
C ARG A 186 -9.76 14.96 21.63
N MET A 187 -9.30 15.09 20.39
CA MET A 187 -9.71 14.25 19.27
C MET A 187 -8.50 13.47 18.77
N LEU A 188 -8.62 12.16 18.69
CA LEU A 188 -7.63 11.30 18.05
C LEU A 188 -7.90 11.27 16.55
N VAL A 189 -6.91 11.65 15.75
CA VAL A 189 -6.94 11.56 14.30
C VAL A 189 -5.92 10.52 13.87
N THR A 190 -6.36 9.51 13.13
CA THR A 190 -5.50 8.45 12.60
C THR A 190 -5.58 8.43 11.09
N CYS A 191 -4.43 8.39 10.43
CA CYS A 191 -4.33 8.08 9.01
C CYS A 191 -3.67 6.71 8.85
N LYS A 192 -4.36 5.80 8.16
CA LYS A 192 -3.88 4.46 7.85
C LYS A 192 -3.53 4.39 6.36
N ALA A 193 -2.37 3.84 6.05
CA ALA A 193 -1.90 3.58 4.71
C ALA A 193 -1.82 2.07 4.47
N ALA A 194 -2.58 1.58 3.50
CA ALA A 194 -2.68 0.16 3.15
C ALA A 194 -2.31 -0.07 1.68
N MET A 195 -1.70 -1.21 1.39
CA MET A 195 -1.55 -1.65 -0.01
C MET A 195 -2.94 -1.97 -0.59
N PRO A 196 -3.15 -1.82 -1.91
CA PRO A 196 -4.44 -2.14 -2.53
C PRO A 196 -4.89 -3.57 -2.21
N ARG A 197 -6.20 -3.77 -1.95
CA ARG A 197 -6.76 -5.03 -1.43
C ARG A 197 -6.36 -6.29 -2.22
N ARG A 198 -6.28 -6.19 -3.57
CA ARG A 198 -5.84 -7.32 -4.41
C ARG A 198 -4.48 -7.88 -3.96
N LEU A 199 -3.55 -7.02 -3.57
CA LEU A 199 -2.23 -7.44 -3.07
C LEU A 199 -2.28 -7.98 -1.63
N ALA A 200 -3.20 -7.47 -0.81
CA ALA A 200 -3.36 -7.89 0.58
C ALA A 200 -3.88 -9.33 0.71
N ASP A 201 -4.77 -9.74 -0.19
CA ASP A 201 -5.35 -11.10 -0.20
C ASP A 201 -4.35 -12.14 -0.72
N LEU A 202 -3.41 -11.74 -1.59
CA LEU A 202 -2.43 -12.63 -2.22
C LEU A 202 -1.25 -12.97 -1.29
N GLY A 203 -0.98 -12.13 -0.29
CA GLY A 203 -0.10 -12.45 0.83
C GLY A 203 -0.66 -13.49 1.82
N ALA A 204 -1.90 -13.97 1.61
CA ALA A 204 -2.52 -15.01 2.43
C ALA A 204 -2.34 -16.44 1.89
N SER A 205 -1.90 -16.62 0.63
CA SER A 205 -1.87 -17.93 -0.04
C SER A 205 -0.47 -18.55 -0.19
N ASP A 206 0.62 -17.80 -0.01
CA ASP A 206 1.98 -18.32 -0.23
C ASP A 206 2.72 -18.51 1.10
N SER A 207 2.84 -19.77 1.51
CA SER A 207 3.08 -20.19 2.90
C SER A 207 4.56 -20.19 3.32
N ALA A 208 5.46 -19.58 2.53
CA ALA A 208 6.90 -19.67 2.78
C ALA A 208 7.56 -18.40 3.39
N HIS A 209 6.88 -17.25 3.42
CA HIS A 209 7.43 -15.98 3.96
C HIS A 209 6.51 -15.31 4.98
N GLN A 210 5.95 -16.13 5.87
CA GLN A 210 5.06 -15.71 6.95
C GLN A 210 5.83 -15.12 8.14
N GLN A 211 6.51 -13.98 7.95
CA GLN A 211 7.08 -13.20 9.08
C GLN A 211 6.64 -11.72 9.11
N HIS A 212 5.83 -11.23 8.18
CA HIS A 212 5.27 -9.88 8.31
C HIS A 212 3.82 -9.82 7.83
N ARG A 213 2.89 -10.31 8.65
CA ARG A 213 1.61 -9.60 8.83
C ARG A 213 1.92 -8.26 9.52
N LYS A 214 2.60 -7.35 8.83
CA LYS A 214 2.74 -5.97 9.33
C LYS A 214 1.35 -5.37 9.18
N ALA A 215 0.73 -5.06 10.32
CA ALA A 215 -0.46 -4.24 10.37
C ALA A 215 -0.30 -3.01 9.46
N PRO A 216 -1.40 -2.48 8.88
CA PRO A 216 -1.35 -1.28 8.05
C PRO A 216 -0.49 -0.20 8.72
N LEU A 217 0.38 0.44 7.93
CA LEU A 217 1.20 1.52 8.48
C LEU A 217 0.28 2.69 8.79
N GLU A 218 0.19 3.04 10.06
CA GLU A 218 -0.64 4.13 10.53
C GLU A 218 0.14 5.14 11.36
N THR A 219 -0.37 6.37 11.35
CA THR A 219 0.09 7.49 12.17
C THR A 219 -1.11 8.14 12.83
N SER A 220 -0.97 8.41 14.12
CA SER A 220 -2.02 8.98 14.95
C SER A 220 -1.53 10.27 15.62
N ILE A 221 -2.41 11.26 15.67
CA ILE A 221 -2.15 12.57 16.29
C ILE A 221 -3.34 12.96 17.17
N TYR A 222 -3.08 13.74 18.21
CA TYR A 222 -4.15 14.32 19.03
C TYR A 222 -4.30 15.80 18.71
N LEU A 223 -5.54 16.23 18.44
CA LEU A 223 -5.90 17.63 18.35
C LEU A 223 -6.62 18.06 19.63
N ARG A 224 -6.40 19.31 20.05
CA ARG A 224 -7.03 19.88 21.24
C ARG A 224 -8.23 20.73 20.84
N GLY A 225 -9.33 20.61 21.58
CA GLY A 225 -10.54 21.36 21.34
C GLY A 225 -11.29 21.64 22.64
N SER A 226 -11.94 22.80 22.71
CA SER A 226 -12.84 23.13 23.80
C SER A 226 -14.27 22.95 23.31
N ALA A 227 -15.01 22.03 23.92
CA ALA A 227 -16.46 22.01 23.80
C ALA A 227 -16.96 23.33 24.41
N ASP A 228 -17.45 24.23 23.57
CA ASP A 228 -18.09 25.46 24.04
C ASP A 228 -19.45 25.03 24.58
N SER A 229 -19.46 24.48 25.79
CA SER A 229 -20.64 23.92 26.42
C SER A 229 -21.68 25.03 26.59
N PRO A 230 -22.84 24.97 25.90
CA PRO A 230 -23.93 25.93 26.13
C PRO A 230 -24.44 25.84 27.57
N ARG A 231 -24.16 24.74 28.29
CA ARG A 231 -24.53 24.55 29.70
C ARG A 231 -23.79 25.49 30.65
N GLN A 232 -22.61 26.01 30.29
CA GLN A 232 -21.93 27.00 31.13
C GLN A 232 -22.53 28.40 30.98
N ARG A 233 -23.04 28.77 29.80
CA ARG A 233 -23.75 30.05 29.61
C ARG A 233 -25.09 30.07 30.34
N THR A 234 -25.81 28.94 30.38
CA THR A 234 -27.05 28.86 31.17
C THR A 234 -26.78 28.87 32.68
N ALA A 235 -25.71 28.22 33.16
CA ALA A 235 -25.34 28.24 34.58
C ALA A 235 -24.97 29.65 35.09
N LEU A 236 -24.28 30.46 34.28
CA LEU A 236 -23.96 31.86 34.60
C LEU A 236 -25.19 32.78 34.53
N CYS A 237 -26.11 32.58 33.57
CA CYS A 237 -27.36 33.35 33.52
C CYS A 237 -28.31 32.99 34.67
N VAL A 238 -28.42 31.72 35.05
CA VAL A 238 -29.28 31.27 36.16
C VAL A 238 -28.75 31.76 37.51
N SER A 239 -27.44 31.77 37.72
CA SER A 239 -26.84 32.30 38.96
C SER A 239 -26.96 33.82 39.08
N LEU A 240 -26.80 34.57 37.98
CA LEU A 240 -27.05 36.01 37.96
C LEU A 240 -28.54 36.35 38.17
N ALA A 241 -29.46 35.56 37.61
CA ALA A 241 -30.90 35.73 37.83
C ALA A 241 -31.32 35.41 39.27
N LEU A 242 -30.78 34.34 39.87
CA LEU A 242 -30.98 34.00 41.27
C LEU A 242 -30.44 35.08 42.21
N ALA A 243 -29.24 35.62 41.93
CA ALA A 243 -28.67 36.72 42.71
C ALA A 243 -29.55 37.98 42.65
N TRP A 244 -30.08 38.32 41.47
CA TRP A 244 -31.04 39.42 41.30
C TRP A 244 -32.37 39.22 42.04
N LEU A 245 -32.90 37.99 42.06
CA LEU A 245 -34.11 37.64 42.80
C LEU A 245 -33.90 37.73 44.32
N ILE A 246 -32.76 37.27 44.82
CA ILE A 246 -32.40 37.37 46.25
C ILE A 246 -32.28 38.84 46.67
N LEU A 247 -31.61 39.67 45.87
CA LEU A 247 -31.48 41.12 46.12
C LEU A 247 -32.83 41.86 46.11
N LYS A 248 -33.80 41.45 45.28
CA LYS A 248 -35.16 42.00 45.30
C LYS A 248 -35.96 41.58 46.54
N LEU A 249 -35.84 40.33 46.99
CA LEU A 249 -36.54 39.83 48.18
C LEU A 249 -36.03 40.46 49.48
N THR A 250 -34.73 40.75 49.57
CA THR A 250 -34.14 41.45 50.73
C THR A 250 -34.59 42.92 50.83
N HIS A 251 -34.95 43.55 49.71
CA HIS A 251 -35.42 44.94 49.70
C HIS A 251 -36.92 45.10 50.07
N ILE A 252 -37.71 44.02 49.96
CA ILE A 252 -39.16 44.05 50.26
C ILE A 252 -39.41 43.79 51.76
N SER A 253 -38.42 43.29 52.51
CA SER A 253 -38.55 42.94 53.92
C SER A 253 -38.21 44.08 54.89
N CYS A 254 -38.09 45.33 54.41
CA CYS A 254 -37.61 46.47 55.19
C CYS A 254 -38.55 47.70 55.14
N LEU A 255 -39.85 47.48 54.93
CA LEU A 255 -40.92 48.48 55.02
C LEU A 255 -41.83 48.18 56.20
#